data_AF-A0A1Q6QZV1-F1
#
_entry.id   AF-A0A1Q6QZV1-F1
#
_cell.length_a   1.000
_cell.length_b   1.000
_cell.length_c   1.000
_cell.angle_alpha   90.00
_cell.angle_beta   90.00
_cell.angle_gamma   90.00
#
_symmetry.space_group_name_H-M   'P 1'
#
loop_
_entity.id
_entity.type
_entity.pdbx_description
1 polymer ?
#
loop_
_entity_poly.entity_id
_entity_poly.type
_entity_poly.pdbx_seq_one_letter_code
_entity_poly.pdbx_strand_id
1 'polypeptide(L)'
;MAPENFPAEGVEVLLPYPQGTNRSRTFVITHMITSGERAGQIETLKGTRAKGGILVRFTSMSPVCITYQVHTSTGADRTAAVGVSSPRTAGSSRVALWSAACVCSAALLLSITVKKKKYA
;
A
#
# COMPACT_ATOMS: atom_id res chain seq x y z
N MET A 1 19.45 -14.14 4.10
CA MET A 1 18.93 -15.33 3.41
C MET A 1 19.57 -15.35 2.04
N ALA A 2 20.35 -16.38 1.71
CA ALA A 2 20.87 -16.52 0.36
C ALA A 2 19.69 -16.81 -0.61
N PRO A 3 19.74 -16.35 -1.87
CA PRO A 3 18.72 -16.67 -2.90
C PRO A 3 18.46 -18.18 -3.04
N GLU A 4 19.46 -18.98 -2.68
CA GLU A 4 19.57 -20.43 -2.81
C GLU A 4 18.58 -21.22 -1.94
N ASN A 5 17.99 -20.59 -0.92
CA ASN A 5 17.04 -21.25 -0.02
C ASN A 5 15.59 -21.23 -0.54
N PHE A 6 15.34 -20.71 -1.74
CA PHE A 6 14.02 -20.75 -2.37
C PHE A 6 13.96 -21.88 -3.40
N PRO A 7 12.87 -22.66 -3.49
CA PRO A 7 12.75 -23.75 -4.46
C PRO A 7 12.93 -23.25 -5.91
N ALA A 8 13.73 -23.96 -6.70
CA ALA A 8 14.08 -23.55 -8.06
C ALA A 8 12.85 -23.57 -9.00
N GLU A 9 11.94 -24.51 -8.78
CA GLU A 9 10.66 -24.63 -9.48
C GLU A 9 9.63 -23.55 -9.07
N GLY A 10 9.93 -22.84 -7.99
CA GLY A 10 9.05 -21.89 -7.33
C GLY A 10 8.05 -22.53 -6.38
N VAL A 11 7.28 -21.70 -5.68
CA VAL A 11 6.20 -22.15 -4.79
C VAL A 11 4.87 -21.64 -5.32
N GLU A 12 3.94 -22.55 -5.53
CA GLU A 12 2.56 -22.20 -5.88
C GLU A 12 1.74 -21.95 -4.61
N VAL A 13 1.12 -20.78 -4.53
CA VAL A 13 0.35 -20.34 -3.38
C VAL A 13 -1.05 -19.92 -3.81
N LEU A 14 -2.07 -20.41 -3.09
CA LEU A 14 -3.43 -19.92 -3.22
C LEU A 14 -3.61 -18.68 -2.35
N LEU A 15 -3.53 -17.51 -2.96
CA LEU A 15 -3.80 -16.25 -2.28
C LEU A 15 -5.31 -16.08 -2.11
N PRO A 16 -5.82 -15.82 -0.90
CA PRO A 16 -7.25 -15.57 -0.71
C PRO A 16 -7.67 -14.32 -1.49
N TYR A 17 -8.93 -14.28 -1.94
CA TYR A 17 -9.48 -13.05 -2.48
C TYR A 17 -9.42 -11.94 -1.41
N PRO A 18 -9.03 -10.70 -1.79
CA PRO A 18 -9.15 -9.55 -0.90
C PRO A 18 -10.54 -9.45 -0.28
N GLN A 19 -10.62 -8.99 0.96
CA GLN A 19 -11.88 -8.88 1.71
C GLN A 19 -12.95 -8.13 0.91
N GLY A 20 -14.18 -8.68 0.88
CA GLY A 20 -15.30 -8.12 0.12
C GLY A 20 -15.23 -8.34 -1.40
N THR A 21 -14.27 -9.14 -1.88
CA THR A 21 -14.14 -9.46 -3.31
C THR A 21 -14.34 -10.96 -3.59
N ASN A 22 -14.39 -11.31 -4.88
CA ASN A 22 -14.45 -12.69 -5.36
C ASN A 22 -13.85 -12.76 -6.77
N ARG A 23 -13.94 -13.94 -7.41
CA ARG A 23 -13.40 -14.21 -8.76
C ARG A 23 -13.89 -13.27 -9.88
N SER A 24 -14.94 -12.47 -9.66
CA SER A 24 -15.44 -11.52 -10.66
C SER A 24 -14.53 -10.31 -10.87
N ARG A 25 -13.61 -10.02 -9.94
CA ARG A 25 -12.71 -8.87 -10.08
C ARG A 25 -11.50 -9.22 -10.95
N THR A 26 -10.98 -8.17 -11.59
CA THR A 26 -9.65 -8.19 -12.22
C THR A 26 -8.62 -7.83 -11.15
N PHE A 27 -7.73 -8.78 -10.88
CA PHE A 27 -6.67 -8.64 -9.88
C PHE A 27 -5.33 -8.40 -10.54
N VAL A 28 -4.51 -7.55 -9.93
CA VAL A 28 -3.10 -7.36 -10.26
C VAL A 28 -2.29 -7.78 -9.04
N ILE A 29 -1.43 -8.78 -9.22
CA ILE A 29 -0.51 -9.25 -8.18
C ILE A 29 0.87 -8.74 -8.52
N THR A 30 1.52 -8.09 -7.56
CA THR A 30 2.92 -7.70 -7.68
C THR A 30 3.72 -8.22 -6.51
N HIS A 31 5.01 -8.43 -6.73
CA HIS A 31 5.94 -8.74 -5.66
C HIS A 31 7.25 -7.99 -5.85
N MET A 32 7.93 -7.69 -4.74
CA MET A 32 9.25 -7.07 -4.76
C MET A 32 10.32 -8.14 -4.60
N ILE A 33 11.24 -8.26 -5.55
CA ILE A 33 12.40 -9.15 -5.44
C ILE A 33 13.29 -8.66 -4.29
N THR A 34 13.62 -9.49 -3.33
CA THR A 34 14.36 -9.08 -2.11
C THR A 34 15.84 -9.48 -2.11
N SER A 35 16.29 -10.24 -3.11
CA SER A 35 17.65 -10.81 -3.15
C SER A 35 18.17 -10.95 -4.58
N GLY A 36 19.49 -11.12 -4.71
CA GLY A 36 20.17 -11.19 -6.01
C GLY A 36 20.31 -9.82 -6.67
N GLU A 37 20.78 -9.80 -7.93
CA GLU A 37 21.06 -8.55 -8.68
C GLU A 37 19.81 -7.70 -8.91
N ARG A 38 18.63 -8.32 -8.86
CA ARG A 38 17.34 -7.69 -9.12
C ARG A 38 16.62 -7.22 -7.86
N ALA A 39 17.30 -7.24 -6.71
CA ALA A 39 16.72 -6.80 -5.45
C ALA A 39 16.15 -5.37 -5.57
N GLY A 40 14.96 -5.16 -5.00
CA GLY A 40 14.21 -3.91 -5.07
C GLY A 40 13.32 -3.76 -6.31
N GLN A 41 13.51 -4.58 -7.35
CA GLN A 41 12.62 -4.55 -8.53
C GLN A 41 11.23 -5.11 -8.19
N ILE A 42 10.20 -4.50 -8.76
CA ILE A 42 8.81 -4.94 -8.64
C ILE A 42 8.39 -5.60 -9.95
N GLU A 43 7.86 -6.81 -9.86
CA GLU A 43 7.29 -7.52 -11.01
C GLU A 43 5.79 -7.75 -10.82
N THR A 44 5.07 -7.79 -11.94
CA THR A 44 3.67 -8.23 -11.97
C THR A 44 3.61 -9.72 -12.26
N LEU A 45 2.98 -10.48 -11.37
CA LEU A 45 2.83 -11.92 -11.48
C LEU A 45 1.53 -12.29 -12.19
N LYS A 46 1.58 -13.37 -12.97
CA LYS A 46 0.38 -14.00 -13.51
C LYS A 46 -0.29 -14.81 -12.40
N GLY A 47 -1.60 -14.63 -12.27
CA GLY A 47 -2.43 -15.40 -11.35
C GLY A 47 -3.60 -16.08 -12.05
N THR A 48 -3.92 -17.30 -11.64
CA THR A 48 -5.07 -18.06 -12.14
C THR A 48 -6.20 -18.01 -11.12
N ARG A 49 -7.40 -17.57 -11.54
CA ARG A 49 -8.58 -17.51 -10.66
C ARG A 49 -9.09 -18.92 -10.36
N ALA A 50 -9.11 -19.30 -9.09
CA ALA A 50 -9.65 -20.56 -8.58
C ALA A 50 -10.86 -20.33 -7.66
N LYS A 51 -11.53 -21.40 -7.22
CA LYS A 51 -12.73 -21.31 -6.36
C LYS A 51 -12.45 -20.57 -5.04
N GLY A 52 -11.29 -20.83 -4.42
CA GLY A 52 -10.92 -20.29 -3.11
C GLY A 52 -10.03 -19.04 -3.13
N GLY A 53 -9.56 -18.59 -4.30
CA GLY A 53 -8.57 -17.53 -4.38
C GLY A 53 -7.89 -17.44 -5.73
N ILE A 54 -6.69 -16.85 -5.74
CA ILE A 54 -5.85 -16.67 -6.90
C ILE A 54 -4.61 -17.52 -6.73
N LEU A 55 -4.40 -18.47 -7.64
CA LEU A 55 -3.23 -19.33 -7.67
C LEU A 55 -2.07 -18.57 -8.31
N VAL A 56 -0.98 -18.36 -7.57
CA VAL A 56 0.19 -17.58 -8.01
C VAL A 56 1.45 -18.38 -7.72
N ARG A 57 2.37 -18.41 -8.70
CA ARG A 57 3.70 -18.98 -8.51
C ARG A 57 4.70 -17.89 -8.17
N PHE A 58 5.36 -18.05 -7.03
CA PHE A 58 6.45 -17.21 -6.58
C PHE A 58 7.78 -17.91 -6.84
N THR A 59 8.81 -17.15 -7.20
CA THR A 59 10.19 -17.63 -7.44
C THR A 59 11.20 -17.01 -6.47
N SER A 60 10.71 -16.25 -5.49
CA SER A 60 11.53 -15.64 -4.44
C SER A 60 10.69 -15.31 -3.20
N MET A 61 11.37 -15.15 -2.04
CA MET A 61 10.74 -14.69 -0.80
C MET A 61 10.49 -13.17 -0.86
N SER A 62 9.34 -12.80 -1.42
CA SER A 62 9.01 -11.40 -1.67
C SER A 62 7.82 -10.91 -0.86
N PRO A 63 7.83 -9.65 -0.38
CA PRO A 63 6.61 -8.94 -0.06
C PRO A 63 5.67 -8.91 -1.27
N VAL A 64 4.39 -9.17 -1.04
CA VAL A 64 3.36 -9.29 -2.08
C VAL A 64 2.31 -8.19 -1.91
N CYS A 65 1.90 -7.59 -3.02
CA CYS A 65 0.77 -6.67 -3.09
C CYS A 65 -0.30 -7.23 -4.03
N ILE A 66 -1.57 -7.10 -3.64
CA ILE A 66 -2.72 -7.47 -4.46
C ILE A 66 -3.63 -6.25 -4.56
N THR A 67 -3.93 -5.85 -5.78
CA THR A 67 -4.87 -4.76 -6.08
C THR A 67 -5.96 -5.25 -7.01
N TYR A 68 -7.09 -4.55 -7.04
CA TYR A 68 -8.23 -4.89 -7.88
C TYR A 68 -8.97 -3.65 -8.34
N GLN A 69 -9.62 -3.76 -9.50
CA GLN A 69 -10.48 -2.70 -10.01
C GLN A 69 -11.89 -2.82 -9.41
N VAL A 70 -12.40 -1.70 -8.91
CA VAL A 70 -13.78 -1.56 -8.48
C VAL A 70 -14.55 -0.89 -9.62
N HIS A 71 -15.43 -1.65 -10.28
CA HIS A 71 -16.42 -1.05 -11.17
C HIS A 71 -17.56 -0.50 -10.31
N THR A 72 -17.58 0.81 -10.11
CA THR A 72 -18.78 1.52 -9.68
C THR A 72 -19.57 1.86 -10.93
N SER A 73 -20.72 1.21 -11.13
CA SER A 73 -21.69 1.63 -12.12
C SER A 73 -22.32 2.95 -11.64
N THR A 74 -21.63 4.05 -11.86
CA THR A 74 -22.22 5.38 -11.78
C THR A 74 -22.85 5.66 -13.13
N GLY A 75 -24.14 5.98 -13.14
CA GLY A 75 -24.85 6.41 -14.35
C GLY A 75 -24.10 7.55 -15.06
N ALA A 76 -24.39 7.70 -16.35
CA ALA A 76 -23.72 8.61 -17.28
C ALA A 76 -23.38 9.99 -16.68
N ASP A 77 -22.23 10.52 -17.10
CA ASP A 77 -21.59 11.78 -16.67
C ASP A 77 -20.81 11.75 -15.35
N ARG A 78 -19.58 11.22 -15.45
CA ARG A 78 -18.33 11.97 -15.23
C ARG A 78 -17.14 11.07 -15.52
N THR A 79 -16.10 11.62 -16.14
CA THR A 79 -14.79 11.01 -16.37
C THR A 79 -14.33 10.26 -15.11
N ALA A 80 -14.51 8.94 -15.11
CA ALA A 80 -14.28 8.12 -13.93
C ALA A 80 -12.77 7.88 -13.78
N ALA A 81 -12.15 8.53 -12.80
CA ALA A 81 -10.84 8.11 -12.32
C ALA A 81 -10.95 6.65 -11.85
N VAL A 82 -10.15 5.76 -12.46
CA VAL A 82 -10.03 4.36 -12.03
C VAL A 82 -9.49 4.35 -10.60
N GLY A 83 -10.39 4.18 -9.63
CA GLY A 83 -10.03 4.10 -8.22
C GLY A 83 -9.30 2.78 -7.95
N VAL A 84 -7.98 2.83 -7.78
CA VAL A 84 -7.20 1.72 -7.24
C VAL A 84 -7.45 1.68 -5.73
N SER A 85 -8.16 0.64 -5.26
CA SER A 85 -8.34 0.39 -3.83
C SER A 85 -7.21 -0.51 -3.35
N SER A 86 -6.24 0.07 -2.64
CA SER A 86 -5.17 -0.67 -1.95
C SER A 86 -5.42 -0.67 -0.44
N PRO A 87 -5.15 -1.76 0.30
CA PRO A 87 -5.18 -1.75 1.75
C PRO A 87 -4.25 -0.65 2.28
N ARG A 88 -4.79 0.31 3.03
CA ARG A 88 -3.99 1.40 3.61
C ARG A 88 -3.22 0.85 4.82
N THR A 89 -1.97 0.47 4.64
CA THR A 89 -1.06 0.09 5.74
C THR A 89 -0.48 1.31 6.46
N ALA A 90 -0.71 2.53 5.96
CA ALA A 90 -0.33 3.77 6.62
C ALA A 90 -1.29 4.06 7.79
N GLY A 91 -0.94 3.59 8.98
CA GLY A 91 -1.60 3.97 10.23
C GLY A 91 -1.35 5.45 10.54
N SER A 92 -2.29 6.32 10.16
CA SER A 92 -2.30 7.73 10.58
C SER A 92 -2.84 7.84 12.00
N SER A 93 -1.98 7.87 13.02
CA SER A 93 -2.48 8.19 14.37
C SER A 93 -1.47 8.79 15.35
N ARG A 94 -0.19 8.98 14.99
CA ARG A 94 0.77 9.57 15.95
C ARG A 94 1.55 10.76 15.40
N VAL A 95 2.13 10.70 14.21
CA VAL A 95 2.98 11.79 13.69
C VAL A 95 2.20 13.11 13.48
N ALA A 96 0.95 13.04 13.01
CA ALA A 96 0.12 14.23 12.81
C ALA A 96 -0.24 14.97 14.12
N LEU A 97 -0.39 14.23 15.23
CA LEU A 97 -0.76 14.81 16.52
C LEU A 97 0.38 15.65 17.12
N TRP A 98 1.63 15.20 16.93
CA TRP A 98 2.80 15.87 17.51
C TRP A 98 3.18 17.13 16.73
N SER A 99 3.02 17.13 15.41
CA SER A 99 3.31 18.30 14.57
C SER A 99 2.41 19.50 14.89
N ALA A 100 1.13 19.29 15.23
CA ALA A 100 0.22 20.36 15.60
C ALA A 100 0.59 21.03 16.94
N ALA A 101 1.04 20.24 17.93
CA ALA A 101 1.41 20.76 19.25
C ALA A 101 2.63 21.69 19.18
N CYS A 102 3.66 21.34 18.40
CA CYS A 102 4.86 22.16 18.26
C CYS A 102 4.60 23.54 17.63
N VAL A 103 3.66 23.63 16.67
CA VAL A 103 3.36 24.89 15.97
C VAL A 103 2.62 25.89 16.87
N CYS A 104 1.69 25.43 17.71
CA CYS A 104 0.96 26.31 18.64
C CYS A 104 1.86 26.90 19.73
N SER A 105 2.84 26.13 20.24
CA SER A 105 3.78 26.62 21.28
C SER A 105 4.68 27.74 20.78
N ALA A 106 5.16 27.67 19.52
CA ALA A 106 6.01 28.72 18.95
C ALA A 106 5.27 30.05 18.76
N ALA A 107 4.01 30.01 18.28
CA ALA A 107 3.20 31.21 18.09
C ALA A 107 2.88 31.94 19.40
N LEU A 108 2.67 31.18 20.49
CA LEU A 108 2.41 31.77 21.81
C LEU A 108 3.65 32.50 22.36
N LEU A 109 4.84 31.92 22.21
CA LEU A 109 6.10 32.55 22.66
C LEU A 109 6.43 33.84 21.89
N LEU A 110 6.19 33.85 20.58
CA LEU A 110 6.30 35.07 19.75
C LEU A 110 5.31 36.16 20.19
N SER A 111 4.09 35.78 20.55
CA SER A 111 3.07 36.74 21.01
C SER A 111 3.44 37.38 22.34
N ILE A 112 4.01 36.61 23.28
CA ILE A 112 4.43 37.10 24.60
C ILE A 112 5.63 38.06 24.47
N THR A 113 6.60 37.72 23.63
CA THR A 113 7.82 38.55 23.43
C THR A 113 7.51 39.89 22.74
N VAL A 114 6.63 39.90 21.74
CA VAL A 114 6.17 41.14 21.08
C VAL A 114 5.41 42.04 22.06
N LYS A 115 4.56 41.46 22.92
CA LYS A 115 3.81 42.24 23.92
C LYS A 115 4.75 42.90 24.93
N LYS A 116 5.75 42.18 25.44
CA LYS A 116 6.74 42.76 26.37
C LYS A 116 7.54 43.93 25.78
N LYS A 117 7.85 43.91 24.48
CA LYS A 117 8.55 45.02 23.81
C LYS A 117 7.70 46.28 23.62
N LYS A 118 6.37 46.15 23.61
CA LYS A 118 5.45 47.30 23.46
C LYS A 118 5.09 47.98 24.79
N TYR A 119 5.38 47.36 25.92
CA TYR A 119 5.06 47.87 27.27
C TYR A 119 6.31 48.04 28.15
N ALA A 120 7.49 48.15 27.54
CA ALA A 120 8.76 48.47 28.19
C ALA A 120 9.29 49.79 27.63
#